data_AF-A0A415NSM3-F1
#
_entry.id   AF-A0A415NSM3-F1
#
_cell.length_a   1.000
_cell.length_b   1.000
_cell.length_c   1.000
_cell.angle_alpha   90.00
_cell.angle_beta   90.00
_cell.angle_gamma   90.00
#
_symmetry.space_group_name_H-M   'P 1'
#
loop_
_entity.id
_entity.type
_entity.pdbx_description
1 polymer ?
#
loop_
_entity_poly.entity_id
_entity_poly.type
_entity_poly.pdbx_seq_one_letter_code
_entity_poly.pdbx_strand_id
1 'polypeptide(L)'
;MHWILKHKGKGECIENNGGKTLSYDANQGIRILEIDGYAFKDINGNGELDVFEDWRCPLSERIKDFVGKYHLYQKEGILYYPHGKLILPMEFYEEFESVHVRRLIMQLDESEDVFYIMEHSMIAVFILMMDNDYGVKKGGYLLDVLLRGMKLKVLENMAYTIVEVLQGYLSIAYNS
;
A
#
# COMPACT_ATOMS: atom_id res chain seq x y z
N MET A 1 14.28 21.92 2.74
CA MET A 1 13.96 20.80 1.83
C MET A 1 14.74 19.59 2.31
N HIS A 2 14.04 18.57 2.82
CA HIS A 2 14.61 17.33 3.34
C HIS A 2 14.52 16.18 2.34
N TRP A 3 13.99 16.40 1.13
CA TRP A 3 13.86 15.34 0.13
C TRP A 3 14.50 15.73 -1.21
N ILE A 4 14.88 14.73 -2.00
CA ILE A 4 15.41 14.91 -3.35
C ILE A 4 14.81 13.89 -4.31
N LEU A 5 14.48 14.32 -5.52
CA LEU A 5 14.16 13.42 -6.62
C LEU A 5 15.47 12.87 -7.21
N LYS A 6 15.62 11.55 -7.25
CA LYS A 6 16.74 10.88 -7.91
C LYS A 6 16.26 10.04 -9.08
N HIS A 7 17.02 10.09 -10.17
CA HIS A 7 16.86 9.18 -11.29
C HIS A 7 17.74 7.94 -11.06
N LYS A 8 17.12 6.77 -10.86
CA LYS A 8 17.81 5.47 -10.71
C LYS A 8 17.54 4.60 -11.94
N GLY A 9 18.46 4.61 -12.90
CA GLY A 9 18.41 3.75 -14.09
C GLY A 9 17.11 3.94 -14.90
N LYS A 10 16.22 2.95 -14.88
CA LYS A 10 14.91 2.95 -15.58
C LYS A 10 13.75 3.52 -14.74
N GLY A 11 13.97 4.43 -13.79
CA GLY A 11 12.88 4.99 -12.98
C GLY A 11 13.34 6.07 -12.02
N GLU A 12 12.38 6.69 -11.33
CA GLU A 12 12.60 7.80 -10.43
C GLU A 12 12.27 7.36 -9.00
N CYS A 13 12.94 7.96 -8.02
CA CYS A 13 12.61 7.77 -6.61
C CYS A 13 12.80 9.08 -5.86
N ILE A 14 11.99 9.29 -4.84
CA ILE A 14 12.08 10.42 -3.93
C ILE A 14 12.77 9.93 -2.67
N GLU A 15 13.94 10.43 -2.38
CA GLU A 15 14.66 10.13 -1.15
C GLU A 15 14.38 11.21 -0.11
N ASN A 16 13.63 10.86 0.94
CA ASN A 16 13.48 11.67 2.13
C ASN A 16 14.67 11.45 3.07
N ASN A 17 15.41 12.52 3.39
CA ASN A 17 16.54 12.47 4.30
C ASN A 17 16.08 12.14 5.72
N GLY A 18 16.58 11.03 6.27
CA GLY A 18 16.12 10.50 7.55
C GLY A 18 14.70 9.93 7.52
N GLY A 19 14.14 9.70 6.34
CA GLY A 19 12.78 9.18 6.15
C GLY A 19 12.69 8.07 5.10
N LYS A 20 11.48 7.77 4.64
CA LYS A 20 11.27 6.71 3.63
C LYS A 20 11.63 7.18 2.22
N THR A 21 12.27 6.30 1.46
CA THR A 21 12.45 6.49 0.02
C THR A 21 11.19 6.02 -0.70
N LEU A 22 10.55 6.91 -1.43
CA LEU A 22 9.32 6.64 -2.15
C LEU A 22 9.64 6.34 -3.62
N SER A 23 9.06 5.28 -4.18
CA SER A 23 9.11 5.08 -5.63
C SER A 23 8.30 6.13 -6.35
N TYR A 24 8.76 6.63 -7.51
CA TYR A 24 8.04 7.66 -8.24
C TYR A 24 8.12 7.42 -9.76
N ASP A 25 7.02 7.71 -10.45
CA ASP A 25 6.94 7.70 -11.89
C ASP A 25 6.03 8.86 -12.32
N ALA A 26 6.62 9.85 -12.99
CA ALA A 26 5.89 11.02 -13.46
C ALA A 26 4.69 10.68 -14.38
N ASN A 27 4.70 9.51 -15.04
CA ASN A 27 3.59 9.07 -15.90
C ASN A 27 2.39 8.53 -15.10
N GLN A 28 2.56 8.20 -13.81
CA GLN A 28 1.46 7.72 -12.97
C GLN A 28 0.48 8.83 -12.60
N GLY A 29 0.88 10.10 -12.73
CA GLY A 29 0.02 11.24 -12.41
C GLY A 29 -0.28 11.41 -10.91
N ILE A 30 0.38 10.64 -10.05
CA ILE A 30 0.29 10.78 -8.58
C ILE A 30 0.99 12.08 -8.18
N ARG A 31 0.28 12.95 -7.48
CA ARG A 31 0.83 14.21 -6.99
C ARG A 31 1.75 13.96 -5.79
N ILE A 32 2.81 14.75 -5.70
CA ILE A 32 3.68 14.79 -4.51
C ILE A 32 3.31 16.00 -3.67
N LEU A 33 3.05 15.77 -2.39
CA LEU A 33 2.87 16.81 -1.37
C LEU A 33 4.18 17.03 -0.64
N GLU A 34 4.51 18.29 -0.36
CA GLU A 34 5.61 18.64 0.53
C GLU A 34 5.05 19.19 1.85
N ILE A 35 5.32 18.49 2.95
CA ILE A 35 4.89 18.85 4.30
C ILE A 35 6.09 18.74 5.23
N ASP A 36 6.37 19.78 6.01
CA ASP A 36 7.54 19.88 6.91
C ASP A 36 8.88 19.61 6.21
N GLY A 37 8.95 19.90 4.90
CA GLY A 37 10.12 19.63 4.07
C GLY A 37 10.32 18.16 3.69
N TYR A 38 9.37 17.27 3.99
CA TYR A 38 9.32 15.88 3.53
C TYR A 38 8.30 15.71 2.39
N ALA A 39 8.52 14.71 1.53
CA ALA A 39 7.64 14.37 0.43
C ALA A 39 6.73 13.18 0.75
N PHE A 40 5.48 13.29 0.28
CA PHE A 40 4.41 12.29 0.42
C PHE A 40 3.68 12.12 -0.91
N LYS A 41 3.12 10.94 -1.15
CA LYS A 41 2.28 10.67 -2.33
C LYS A 41 0.82 10.95 -1.98
N ASP A 42 0.18 11.82 -2.73
CA ASP A 42 -1.28 12.06 -2.72
C ASP A 42 -1.94 11.02 -3.63
N ILE A 43 -2.24 9.86 -3.06
CA ILE A 43 -2.74 8.68 -3.78
C ILE A 43 -4.21 8.87 -4.14
N ASN A 44 -5.00 9.45 -3.26
CA ASN A 44 -6.43 9.67 -3.55
C ASN A 44 -6.71 10.96 -4.34
N GLY A 45 -5.72 11.84 -4.47
CA GLY A 45 -5.77 13.05 -5.27
C GLY A 45 -6.57 14.20 -4.63
N ASN A 46 -6.76 14.20 -3.31
CA ASN A 46 -7.52 15.25 -2.61
C ASN A 46 -6.67 16.50 -2.32
N GLY A 47 -5.35 16.43 -2.45
CA GLY A 47 -4.44 17.54 -2.16
C GLY A 47 -4.17 17.77 -0.66
N GLU A 48 -4.59 16.86 0.21
CA GLU A 48 -4.36 16.88 1.65
C GLU A 48 -3.53 15.66 2.04
N LEU A 49 -2.65 15.78 3.04
CA LEU A 49 -1.94 14.62 3.55
C LEU A 49 -2.86 13.84 4.49
N ASP A 50 -3.42 12.75 3.99
CA ASP A 50 -4.21 11.83 4.81
C ASP A 50 -3.33 10.95 5.70
N VAL A 51 -3.88 10.49 6.83
CA VAL A 51 -3.13 9.64 7.77
C VAL A 51 -2.61 8.39 7.05
N PHE A 52 -3.45 7.73 6.24
CA PHE A 52 -3.00 6.54 5.50
C PHE A 52 -1.85 6.81 4.50
N GLU A 53 -1.69 8.05 4.02
CA GLU A 53 -0.63 8.47 3.10
C GLU A 53 0.66 8.91 3.83
N ASP A 54 0.54 9.28 5.10
CA ASP A 54 1.66 9.69 5.94
C ASP A 54 2.46 8.48 6.43
N TRP A 55 3.56 8.19 5.72
CA TRP A 55 4.47 7.11 6.08
C TRP A 55 5.17 7.27 7.45
N ARG A 56 5.04 8.43 8.11
CA ARG A 56 5.53 8.67 9.47
C ARG A 56 4.58 8.11 10.54
N CYS A 57 3.30 7.93 10.21
CA CYS A 57 2.31 7.37 11.12
C CYS A 57 2.49 5.85 11.29
N PRO A 58 2.17 5.30 12.48
CA PRO A 58 2.08 3.86 12.69
C PRO A 58 1.15 3.20 11.67
N LEU A 59 1.53 2.03 11.17
CA LEU A 59 0.77 1.26 10.20
C LEU A 59 -0.64 0.98 10.69
N SER A 60 -0.80 0.65 11.98
CA SER A 60 -2.12 0.40 12.58
C SER A 60 -3.06 1.63 12.49
N GLU A 61 -2.55 2.85 12.69
CA GLU A 61 -3.33 4.08 12.53
C GLU A 61 -3.70 4.33 11.06
N ARG A 62 -2.76 4.06 10.16
CA ARG A 62 -2.96 4.19 8.71
C ARG A 62 -4.01 3.23 8.18
N ILE A 63 -4.01 2.00 8.68
CA ILE A 63 -5.07 1.01 8.37
C ILE A 63 -6.41 1.50 8.90
N LYS A 64 -6.49 2.01 10.14
CA LYS A 64 -7.75 2.53 10.72
C LYS A 64 -8.32 3.68 9.88
N ASP A 65 -7.47 4.62 9.47
CA ASP A 65 -7.86 5.73 8.61
C ASP A 65 -8.37 5.24 7.24
N PHE A 66 -7.60 4.35 6.58
CA PHE A 66 -7.99 3.79 5.28
C PHE A 66 -9.31 2.99 5.35
N VAL A 67 -9.47 2.15 6.38
CA VAL A 67 -10.70 1.40 6.65
C VAL A 67 -11.88 2.33 6.86
N GLY A 68 -11.71 3.37 7.68
CA GLY A 68 -12.78 4.33 7.98
C GLY A 68 -13.19 5.14 6.76
N LYS A 69 -12.22 5.65 6.00
CA LYS A 69 -12.44 6.53 4.84
C LYS A 69 -13.14 5.81 3.68
N TYR A 70 -12.81 4.55 3.44
CA TYR A 70 -13.38 3.78 2.34
C TYR A 70 -14.41 2.73 2.78
N HIS A 71 -14.78 2.71 4.06
CA HIS A 71 -15.72 1.77 4.68
C HIS A 71 -15.39 0.31 4.34
N LEU A 72 -14.12 -0.05 4.57
CA LEU A 72 -13.62 -1.37 4.24
C LEU A 72 -13.89 -2.36 5.35
N TYR A 73 -14.08 -3.62 4.98
CA TYR A 73 -14.18 -4.71 5.93
C TYR A 73 -13.49 -5.94 5.36
N GLN A 74 -12.61 -6.57 6.13
CA GLN A 74 -11.89 -7.77 5.71
C GLN A 74 -12.40 -8.99 6.49
N LYS A 75 -12.65 -10.08 5.78
CA LYS A 75 -12.97 -11.38 6.39
C LYS A 75 -12.64 -12.54 5.44
N GLU A 76 -11.93 -13.56 5.93
CA GLU A 76 -11.72 -14.84 5.25
C GLU A 76 -11.24 -14.69 3.78
N GLY A 77 -10.21 -13.87 3.54
CA GLY A 77 -9.66 -13.64 2.19
C GLY A 77 -10.51 -12.78 1.27
N ILE A 78 -11.56 -12.14 1.82
CA ILE A 78 -12.43 -11.21 1.09
C ILE A 78 -12.28 -9.81 1.69
N LEU A 79 -12.03 -8.83 0.83
CA LEU A 79 -12.07 -7.41 1.16
C LEU A 79 -13.39 -6.81 0.63
N TYR A 80 -14.27 -6.44 1.53
CA TYR A 80 -15.54 -5.77 1.24
C TYR A 80 -15.35 -4.26 1.20
N TYR A 81 -16.06 -3.61 0.28
CA TYR A 81 -16.19 -2.16 0.17
C TYR A 81 -17.66 -1.83 -0.15
N PRO A 82 -18.13 -0.57 -0.05
CA PRO A 82 -19.57 -0.24 -0.08
C PRO A 82 -20.37 -0.75 -1.28
N HIS A 83 -19.72 -1.09 -2.38
CA HIS A 83 -20.37 -1.45 -3.64
C HIS A 83 -19.91 -2.81 -4.21
N GLY A 84 -19.18 -3.61 -3.44
CA GLY A 84 -18.71 -4.91 -3.92
C GLY A 84 -17.68 -5.55 -3.00
N LYS A 85 -16.95 -6.52 -3.54
CA LYS A 85 -15.89 -7.23 -2.80
C LYS A 85 -14.74 -7.62 -3.69
N LEU A 86 -13.52 -7.54 -3.20
CA LEU A 86 -12.35 -8.17 -3.81
C LEU A 86 -12.18 -9.55 -3.17
N ILE A 87 -12.22 -10.59 -3.97
CA ILE A 87 -11.95 -11.97 -3.53
C ILE A 87 -10.57 -12.36 -4.04
N LEU A 88 -9.68 -12.71 -3.13
CA LEU A 88 -8.41 -13.31 -3.49
C LEU A 88 -8.62 -14.81 -3.79
N PRO A 89 -8.02 -15.37 -4.86
CA PRO A 89 -8.04 -16.81 -5.11
C PRO A 89 -7.52 -17.56 -3.88
N MET A 90 -8.17 -18.67 -3.52
CA MET A 90 -7.86 -19.36 -2.26
C MET A 90 -6.41 -19.84 -2.18
N GLU A 91 -5.84 -20.29 -3.31
CA GLU A 91 -4.43 -20.66 -3.43
C GLU A 91 -3.50 -19.50 -3.04
N PHE A 92 -3.83 -18.29 -3.49
CA PHE A 92 -3.08 -17.09 -3.11
C PHE A 92 -3.34 -16.70 -1.66
N TYR A 93 -4.57 -16.80 -1.16
CA TYR A 93 -4.87 -16.47 0.23
C TYR A 93 -4.13 -17.37 1.23
N GLU A 94 -4.02 -18.67 0.94
CA GLU A 94 -3.22 -19.59 1.74
C GLU A 94 -1.74 -19.21 1.73
N GLU A 95 -1.19 -18.88 0.55
CA GLU A 95 0.19 -18.38 0.43
C GLU A 95 0.40 -17.06 1.20
N PHE A 96 -0.57 -16.16 1.10
CA PHE A 96 -0.62 -14.84 1.72
C PHE A 96 -0.56 -14.96 3.25
N GLU A 97 -1.39 -15.82 3.84
CA GLU A 97 -1.47 -16.02 5.30
C GLU A 97 -0.38 -16.96 5.87
N SER A 98 0.27 -17.79 5.03
CA SER A 98 1.15 -18.87 5.52
C SER A 98 2.42 -18.41 6.25
N VAL A 99 3.19 -17.48 5.67
CA VAL A 99 4.51 -17.08 6.22
C VAL A 99 4.89 -15.64 5.85
N HIS A 100 4.63 -15.22 4.61
CA HIS A 100 5.17 -14.00 4.04
C HIS A 100 4.67 -12.73 4.74
N VAL A 101 3.35 -12.59 4.86
CA VAL A 101 2.73 -11.40 5.47
C VAL A 101 3.01 -11.34 6.96
N ARG A 102 2.94 -12.49 7.64
CA ARG A 102 3.27 -12.60 9.06
C ARG A 102 4.71 -12.15 9.34
N ARG A 103 5.68 -12.51 8.48
CA ARG A 103 7.07 -12.08 8.62
C ARG A 103 7.23 -10.57 8.45
N LEU A 104 6.58 -9.98 7.45
CA LEU A 104 6.59 -8.53 7.24
C LEU A 104 6.00 -7.79 8.45
N ILE A 105 4.88 -8.27 8.98
CA ILE A 105 4.21 -7.68 10.14
C ILE A 105 5.05 -7.86 11.41
N MET A 106 5.75 -8.98 11.57
CA MET A 106 6.64 -9.21 12.73
C MET A 106 7.91 -8.35 12.74
N GLN A 107 8.27 -7.72 11.62
CA GLN A 107 9.39 -6.79 11.53
C GLN A 107 8.99 -5.35 11.87
N LEU A 108 7.71 -5.11 12.14
CA LEU A 108 7.22 -3.78 12.53
C LEU A 108 7.66 -3.42 13.95
N ASP A 109 7.56 -2.13 14.24
CA ASP A 109 7.88 -1.58 15.55
C ASP A 109 7.02 -2.22 16.66
N GLU A 110 7.59 -2.44 17.84
CA GLU A 110 6.90 -3.08 18.98
C GLU A 110 5.68 -2.28 19.47
N SER A 111 5.60 -0.99 19.16
CA SER A 111 4.46 -0.12 19.47
C SER A 111 3.22 -0.38 18.60
N GLU A 112 3.34 -1.16 17.53
CA GLU A 112 2.23 -1.44 16.62
C GLU A 112 1.19 -2.41 17.21
N ASP A 113 -0.08 -2.18 16.86
CA ASP A 113 -1.17 -3.10 17.14
C ASP A 113 -1.14 -4.27 16.15
N VAL A 114 -0.21 -5.21 16.37
CA VAL A 114 0.03 -6.37 15.51
C VAL A 114 -1.23 -7.22 15.33
N PHE A 115 -2.07 -7.33 16.37
CA PHE A 115 -3.32 -8.10 16.28
C PHE A 115 -4.28 -7.45 15.29
N TYR A 116 -4.53 -6.14 15.42
CA TYR A 116 -5.37 -5.40 14.48
C TYR A 116 -4.81 -5.42 13.05
N ILE A 117 -3.49 -5.30 12.90
CA ILE A 117 -2.82 -5.36 11.57
C ILE A 117 -3.03 -6.74 10.93
N MET A 118 -2.90 -7.83 11.71
CA MET A 118 -3.15 -9.19 11.22
C MET A 118 -4.60 -9.39 10.80
N GLU A 119 -5.58 -8.86 11.54
CA GLU A 119 -7.00 -8.92 11.14
C GLU A 119 -7.28 -8.16 9.81
N HIS A 120 -6.44 -7.17 9.48
CA HIS A 120 -6.54 -6.34 8.28
C HIS A 120 -5.35 -6.56 7.34
N SER A 121 -4.83 -7.79 7.28
CA SER A 121 -3.59 -8.15 6.59
C SER A 121 -3.53 -7.73 5.12
N MET A 122 -4.63 -7.81 4.35
CA MET A 122 -4.66 -7.34 2.95
C MET A 122 -4.47 -5.83 2.86
N ILE A 123 -5.15 -5.09 3.72
CA ILE A 123 -5.05 -3.62 3.80
C ILE A 123 -3.65 -3.21 4.24
N ALA A 124 -3.08 -3.91 5.22
CA ALA A 124 -1.72 -3.71 5.68
C ALA A 124 -0.72 -3.85 4.53
N VAL A 125 -0.82 -4.92 3.73
CA VAL A 125 0.06 -5.12 2.57
C VAL A 125 -0.12 -4.01 1.54
N PHE A 126 -1.36 -3.60 1.22
CA PHE A 126 -1.60 -2.49 0.29
C PHE A 126 -0.94 -1.18 0.74
N ILE A 127 -0.98 -0.88 2.04
CA ILE A 127 -0.32 0.31 2.60
C ILE A 127 1.21 0.15 2.60
N LEU A 128 1.74 -1.02 2.97
CA LEU A 128 3.18 -1.29 2.95
C LEU A 128 3.77 -1.19 1.52
N MET A 129 3.04 -1.68 0.52
CA MET A 129 3.42 -1.56 -0.89
C MET A 129 3.52 -0.10 -1.36
N MET A 130 2.78 0.81 -0.73
CA MET A 130 2.86 2.24 -1.03
C MET A 130 4.20 2.84 -0.57
N ASP A 131 4.67 2.40 0.59
CA ASP A 131 5.87 2.91 1.26
C ASP A 131 7.16 2.40 0.61
N ASN A 132 7.19 1.12 0.26
CA ASN A 132 8.32 0.46 -0.38
C ASN A 132 7.78 -0.54 -1.39
N ASP A 133 8.16 -0.43 -2.66
CA ASP A 133 7.73 -1.38 -3.68
C ASP A 133 8.78 -2.44 -4.00
N TYR A 134 9.90 -2.48 -3.26
CA TYR A 134 11.06 -3.37 -3.49
C TYR A 134 11.51 -3.44 -4.96
N GLY A 135 11.32 -2.37 -5.72
CA GLY A 135 11.69 -2.32 -7.14
C GLY A 135 10.65 -2.90 -8.09
N VAL A 136 9.47 -3.32 -7.60
CA VAL A 136 8.31 -3.69 -8.44
C VAL A 136 7.81 -2.49 -9.25
N LYS A 137 8.07 -1.25 -8.79
CA LYS A 137 7.70 0.01 -9.46
C LYS A 137 6.20 0.17 -9.74
N LYS A 138 5.35 -0.58 -9.05
CA LYS A 138 3.89 -0.57 -9.20
C LYS A 138 3.12 -0.42 -7.89
N GLY A 139 3.80 -0.27 -6.75
CA GLY A 139 3.15 -0.23 -5.43
C GLY A 139 2.15 0.93 -5.27
N GLY A 140 2.58 2.16 -5.59
CA GLY A 140 1.70 3.34 -5.58
C GLY A 140 0.58 3.25 -6.64
N TYR A 141 0.87 2.64 -7.79
CA TYR A 141 -0.12 2.42 -8.85
C TYR A 141 -1.20 1.42 -8.42
N LEU A 142 -0.86 0.38 -7.66
CA LEU A 142 -1.84 -0.58 -7.19
C LEU A 142 -2.88 0.08 -6.28
N LEU A 143 -2.45 0.93 -5.34
CA LEU A 143 -3.39 1.59 -4.43
C LEU A 143 -4.30 2.56 -5.18
N ASP A 144 -3.78 3.35 -6.12
CA ASP A 144 -4.61 4.19 -7.02
C ASP A 144 -5.60 3.32 -7.84
N VAL A 145 -5.15 2.18 -8.37
CA VAL A 145 -6.01 1.20 -9.05
C VAL A 145 -7.11 0.66 -8.12
N LEU A 146 -6.80 0.34 -6.87
CA LEU A 146 -7.79 -0.11 -5.88
C LEU A 146 -8.82 0.99 -5.64
N LEU A 147 -8.38 2.22 -5.38
CA LEU A 147 -9.27 3.36 -5.13
C LEU A 147 -10.17 3.65 -6.33
N ARG A 148 -9.61 3.71 -7.54
CA ARG A 148 -10.39 3.91 -8.78
C ARG A 148 -11.33 2.75 -9.06
N GLY A 149 -10.87 1.52 -8.86
CA GLY A 149 -11.65 0.31 -9.02
C GLY A 149 -12.87 0.28 -8.10
N MET A 150 -12.69 0.66 -6.83
CA MET A 150 -13.79 0.81 -5.87
C MET A 150 -14.76 1.92 -6.29
N LYS A 151 -14.24 3.09 -6.68
CA LYS A 151 -15.04 4.24 -7.12
C LYS A 151 -15.89 3.93 -8.36
N LEU A 152 -15.30 3.22 -9.33
CA LEU A 152 -15.94 2.83 -10.58
C LEU A 152 -16.74 1.52 -10.47
N LYS A 153 -16.70 0.84 -9.32
CA LYS A 153 -17.40 -0.44 -9.06
C LYS A 153 -16.96 -1.56 -10.01
N VAL A 154 -15.68 -1.58 -10.36
CA VAL A 154 -15.07 -2.58 -11.26
C VAL A 154 -13.95 -3.38 -10.61
N LEU A 155 -13.73 -3.19 -9.29
CA LEU A 155 -12.62 -3.82 -8.58
C LEU A 155 -12.60 -5.36 -8.72
N GLU A 156 -13.79 -5.97 -8.77
CA GLU A 156 -13.98 -7.41 -8.97
C GLU A 156 -13.37 -7.91 -10.28
N ASN A 157 -13.41 -7.10 -11.33
CA ASN A 157 -12.84 -7.44 -12.64
C ASN A 157 -11.31 -7.31 -12.66
N MET A 158 -10.73 -6.72 -11.62
CA MET A 158 -9.29 -6.45 -11.51
C MET A 158 -8.59 -7.42 -10.54
N ALA A 159 -9.31 -8.39 -9.98
CA ALA A 159 -8.80 -9.31 -8.96
C ALA A 159 -7.52 -10.02 -9.40
N TYR A 160 -7.48 -10.55 -10.64
CA TYR A 160 -6.30 -11.22 -11.17
C TYR A 160 -5.09 -10.29 -11.23
N THR A 161 -5.25 -9.08 -11.77
CA THR A 161 -4.17 -8.09 -11.85
C THR A 161 -3.68 -7.68 -10.46
N ILE A 162 -4.58 -7.54 -9.50
CA ILE A 162 -4.21 -7.22 -8.11
C ILE A 162 -3.38 -8.36 -7.50
N VAL A 163 -3.81 -9.62 -7.70
CA VAL A 163 -3.10 -10.81 -7.20
C VAL A 163 -1.71 -10.93 -7.81
N GLU A 164 -1.56 -10.76 -9.12
CA GLU A 164 -0.24 -10.82 -9.78
C GLU A 164 0.75 -9.78 -9.20
N VAL A 165 0.26 -8.56 -8.94
CA VAL A 165 1.10 -7.51 -8.35
C VAL A 165 1.44 -7.83 -6.89
N LEU A 166 0.50 -8.37 -6.12
CA LEU A 166 0.74 -8.80 -4.74
C LEU A 166 1.76 -9.95 -4.68
N GLN A 167 1.65 -10.97 -5.54
CA GLN A 167 2.60 -12.08 -5.62
C GLN A 167 4.02 -11.60 -5.96
N GLY A 168 4.13 -10.71 -6.95
CA GLY A 168 5.42 -10.11 -7.32
C GLY A 168 6.05 -9.33 -6.17
N TYR A 169 5.24 -8.59 -5.41
CA TYR A 169 5.71 -7.87 -4.22
C TYR A 169 6.16 -8.81 -3.10
N LEU A 170 5.31 -9.75 -2.69
CA LEU A 170 5.57 -10.64 -1.56
C LEU A 170 6.78 -11.54 -1.81
N SER A 171 6.96 -12.03 -3.05
CA SER A 171 8.12 -12.85 -3.40
C SER A 171 9.45 -12.09 -3.27
N ILE A 172 9.50 -10.79 -3.57
CA ILE A 172 10.71 -9.98 -3.43
C ILE A 172 10.91 -9.56 -1.97
N ALA A 173 9.85 -9.10 -1.32
CA ALA A 173 9.89 -8.65 0.07
C ALA A 173 10.35 -9.76 1.02
N TYR A 174 10.02 -11.02 0.72
CA TYR A 174 10.50 -12.19 1.48
C TYR A 174 12.01 -12.45 1.38
N ASN A 175 12.57 -12.17 0.20
CA ASN A 175 13.97 -12.44 -0.11
C ASN A 175 14.90 -11.24 0.19
N SER A 176 14.32 -10.12 0.65
CA SER A 176 15.01 -8.89 1.02
C SER A 176 15.32 -8.86 2.52
#